data_AF-K7WS82-F1
#
_entry.id   AF-K7WS82-F1
#
_cell.length_a   1.000
_cell.length_b   1.000
_cell.length_c   1.000
_cell.angle_alpha   90.00
_cell.angle_beta   90.00
_cell.angle_gamma   90.00
#
_symmetry.space_group_name_H-M   'P 1'
#
loop_
_entity.id
_entity.type
_entity.pdbx_description
1 polymer ?
#
loop_
_entity_poly.entity_id
_entity_poly.type
_entity_poly.pdbx_seq_one_letter_code
_entity_poly.pdbx_strand_id
1 'polypeptide(L)'
;MATELKTFTGSQFIGKPVLADIEFIPHLETINDFAATNGLKIFVTSSNRVLGIPVVNPNFPPSRMSNHFIGHAIDMNIQIGSTLYNSNALGNFSSLPAAIKAFITAIRNHPVLRWGGDFGDPVHIDDNLNNTNPSLWKQKLPIIQSELTGLTQPGIRTGSGPRLLFLTTPLMEGDDIKAVQKKLISKGFDLGKNGADGLFGQATVNAVLKFQDQEDLEPVDGIVGDKTREALGL
;
A
#
# COMPACT_ATOMS: atom_id res chain seq x y z
N MET A 1 22.93 -0.66 4.07
CA MET A 1 21.57 -0.48 3.54
C MET A 1 20.70 -1.49 4.23
N ALA A 2 19.66 -1.02 4.91
CA ALA A 2 18.56 -1.89 5.34
C ALA A 2 17.54 -1.87 4.20
N THR A 3 17.07 -3.04 3.76
CA THR A 3 15.96 -3.11 2.81
C THR A 3 15.16 -4.35 3.14
N GLU A 4 13.87 -4.13 3.32
CA GLU A 4 12.90 -5.13 3.69
C GLU A 4 11.52 -4.52 3.47
N LEU A 5 10.63 -5.27 2.83
CA LEU A 5 9.26 -4.88 2.58
C LEU A 5 8.43 -5.07 3.85
N LYS A 6 7.85 -3.97 4.34
CA LYS A 6 6.98 -3.92 5.51
C LYS A 6 5.61 -3.39 5.14
N THR A 7 4.61 -3.78 5.93
CA THR A 7 3.31 -3.11 5.95
C THR A 7 3.42 -1.83 6.77
N PHE A 8 2.86 -0.73 6.28
CA PHE A 8 2.71 0.52 7.01
C PHE A 8 1.25 0.78 7.33
N THR A 9 0.99 1.27 8.54
CA THR A 9 -0.32 1.78 8.96
C THR A 9 -0.14 3.10 9.69
N GLY A 10 -1.10 4.00 9.48
CA GLY A 10 -1.10 5.31 10.10
C GLY A 10 -2.53 5.79 10.29
N SER A 11 -2.78 6.54 11.36
CA SER A 11 -4.13 7.01 11.72
C SER A 11 -4.86 7.77 10.60
N GLN A 12 -4.13 8.39 9.67
CA GLN A 12 -4.71 9.13 8.54
C GLN A 12 -4.76 8.32 7.24
N PHE A 13 -4.14 7.15 7.19
CA PHE A 13 -4.10 6.30 6.00
C PHE A 13 -5.33 5.40 5.96
N ILE A 14 -6.03 5.43 4.84
CA ILE A 14 -7.19 4.58 4.53
C ILE A 14 -7.05 4.05 3.08
N GLY A 15 -7.94 3.16 2.66
CA GLY A 15 -7.93 2.62 1.30
C GLY A 15 -7.10 1.34 1.21
N LYS A 16 -6.25 1.22 0.18
CA LYS A 16 -5.42 0.02 0.03
C LYS A 16 -4.31 -0.02 1.08
N PRO A 17 -3.89 -1.20 1.52
CA PRO A 17 -2.76 -1.31 2.43
C PRO A 17 -1.46 -0.81 1.79
N VAL A 18 -0.57 -0.29 2.63
CA VAL A 18 0.72 0.24 2.20
C VAL A 18 1.79 -0.81 2.44
N LEU A 19 2.41 -1.30 1.38
CA LEU A 19 3.65 -2.06 1.42
C LEU A 19 4.78 -1.13 1.00
N ALA A 20 5.79 -0.99 1.84
CA ALA A 20 6.90 -0.05 1.65
C ALA A 20 8.22 -0.64 2.15
N ASP A 21 9.32 -0.20 1.55
CA ASP A 21 10.65 -0.51 2.09
C ASP A 21 10.81 0.10 3.48
N ILE A 22 11.52 -0.60 4.36
CA ILE A 22 11.75 -0.17 5.74
C ILE A 22 12.36 1.23 5.84
N GLU A 23 13.18 1.67 4.87
CA GLU A 23 13.76 3.02 4.86
C GLU A 23 12.75 4.10 4.40
N PHE A 24 11.64 3.73 3.77
CA PHE A 24 10.55 4.67 3.42
C PHE A 24 9.49 4.81 4.52
N ILE A 25 9.44 3.90 5.49
CA ILE A 25 8.47 3.93 6.61
C ILE A 25 8.49 5.27 7.40
N PRO A 26 9.66 5.83 7.79
CA PRO A 26 9.68 7.11 8.52
C PRO A 26 9.12 8.28 7.71
N HIS A 27 9.21 8.21 6.37
CA HIS A 27 8.61 9.20 5.48
C HIS A 27 7.08 9.07 5.42
N LEU A 28 6.55 7.85 5.50
CA LEU A 28 5.10 7.61 5.61
C LEU A 28 4.53 8.09 6.95
N GLU A 29 5.29 7.94 8.04
CA GLU A 29 4.95 8.55 9.35
C GLU A 29 4.89 10.08 9.25
N THR A 30 5.90 10.69 8.62
CA THR A 30 5.92 12.15 8.38
C THR A 30 4.71 12.60 7.55
N ILE A 31 4.36 11.85 6.50
CA ILE A 31 3.18 12.11 5.67
C ILE A 31 1.88 11.98 6.50
N ASN A 32 1.79 10.99 7.38
CA ASN A 32 0.66 10.82 8.30
C ASN A 32 0.50 12.05 9.21
N ASP A 33 1.60 12.56 9.75
CA ASP A 33 1.58 13.70 10.67
C ASP A 33 1.19 15.01 9.96
N PHE A 34 1.65 15.20 8.72
CA PHE A 34 1.19 16.32 7.89
C PHE A 34 -0.30 16.22 7.61
N ALA A 35 -0.82 15.03 7.30
CA ALA A 35 -2.26 14.84 7.09
C ALA A 35 -3.06 15.09 8.38
N ALA A 36 -2.56 14.62 9.53
CA ALA A 36 -3.21 14.79 10.83
C ALA A 36 -3.30 16.28 11.22
N THR A 37 -2.20 17.02 11.04
CA THR A 37 -2.13 18.47 11.27
C THR A 37 -3.17 19.25 10.45
N ASN A 38 -3.54 18.71 9.28
CA ASN A 38 -4.48 19.35 8.35
C ASN A 38 -5.88 18.72 8.36
N GLY A 39 -6.16 17.76 9.27
CA GLY A 39 -7.46 17.10 9.37
C GLY A 39 -7.86 16.31 8.11
N LEU A 40 -6.88 15.70 7.43
CA LEU A 40 -7.06 14.99 6.16
C LEU A 40 -6.95 13.48 6.36
N LYS A 41 -7.68 12.71 5.54
CA LYS A 41 -7.38 11.29 5.31
C LYS A 41 -6.67 11.10 3.97
N ILE A 42 -5.68 10.22 3.95
CA ILE A 42 -4.94 9.79 2.77
C ILE A 42 -5.56 8.49 2.29
N PHE A 43 -6.31 8.57 1.20
CA PHE A 43 -6.91 7.41 0.56
C PHE A 43 -5.89 6.80 -0.40
N VAL A 44 -5.18 5.78 0.04
CA VAL A 44 -4.15 5.09 -0.76
C VAL A 44 -4.80 4.24 -1.84
N THR A 45 -4.29 4.37 -3.06
CA THR A 45 -4.71 3.59 -4.24
C THR A 45 -3.61 2.66 -4.77
N SER A 46 -2.34 2.96 -4.44
CA SER A 46 -1.17 2.15 -4.77
C SER A 46 0.00 2.43 -3.81
N SER A 47 0.82 1.42 -3.56
CA SER A 47 2.11 1.52 -2.86
C SER A 47 3.18 0.73 -3.65
N ASN A 48 3.87 -0.26 -3.07
CA ASN A 48 4.81 -1.11 -3.82
C ASN A 48 4.12 -1.88 -4.97
N ARG A 49 4.79 -2.00 -6.12
CA ARG A 49 4.26 -2.65 -7.34
C ARG A 49 5.15 -3.81 -7.80
N VAL A 50 4.52 -4.91 -8.20
CA VAL A 50 5.24 -6.02 -8.84
C VAL A 50 5.73 -5.58 -10.21
N LEU A 51 7.02 -5.79 -10.45
CA LEU A 51 7.62 -5.71 -11.75
C LEU A 51 7.13 -6.94 -12.52
N GLY A 52 6.15 -6.77 -13.40
CA GLY A 52 5.52 -7.86 -14.18
C GLY A 52 6.45 -8.57 -15.18
N ILE A 53 7.77 -8.44 -15.00
CA ILE A 53 8.84 -9.11 -15.75
C ILE A 53 9.91 -9.59 -14.75
N PRO A 54 10.58 -10.74 -15.01
CA PRO A 54 11.67 -11.21 -14.18
C PRO A 54 12.74 -10.13 -13.96
N VAL A 55 13.19 -9.96 -12.70
CA VAL A 55 14.26 -9.02 -12.32
C VAL A 55 15.63 -9.59 -12.72
N VAL A 56 15.83 -9.80 -14.02
CA VAL A 56 17.09 -10.32 -14.60
C VAL A 56 17.67 -9.39 -15.66
N ASN A 57 17.17 -8.15 -15.76
CA ASN A 57 17.72 -7.19 -16.70
C ASN A 57 18.65 -6.18 -15.99
N PRO A 58 19.99 -6.25 -16.19
CA PRO A 58 20.93 -5.29 -15.63
C PRO A 58 20.80 -3.87 -16.22
N ASN A 59 20.10 -3.72 -17.35
CA ASN A 59 19.88 -2.46 -18.05
C ASN A 59 18.44 -1.97 -17.88
N PHE A 60 18.09 -1.52 -16.67
CA PHE A 60 16.90 -0.70 -16.47
C PHE A 60 17.19 0.75 -16.90
N PRO A 61 16.53 1.28 -17.96
CA PRO A 61 16.71 2.68 -18.33
C PRO A 61 16.18 3.58 -17.20
N PRO A 62 16.80 4.75 -16.94
CA PRO A 62 16.35 5.66 -15.88
C PRO A 62 14.85 6.00 -15.94
N SER A 63 14.30 6.11 -17.16
CA SER A 63 12.87 6.37 -17.38
C SER A 63 11.92 5.26 -16.89
N ARG A 64 12.45 4.08 -16.55
CA ARG A 64 11.70 2.95 -15.98
C ARG A 64 12.01 2.71 -14.50
N MET A 65 12.85 3.52 -13.87
CA MET A 65 13.18 3.43 -12.45
C MET A 65 12.07 4.11 -11.62
N SER A 66 10.93 3.43 -11.46
CA SER A 66 9.85 3.90 -10.59
C SER A 66 10.17 3.60 -9.12
N ASN A 67 9.95 4.56 -8.22
CA ASN A 67 10.08 4.35 -6.78
C ASN A 67 9.02 3.37 -6.25
N HIS A 68 7.91 3.15 -6.97
CA HIS A 68 6.96 2.09 -6.65
C HIS A 68 7.56 0.69 -6.73
N PHE A 69 8.59 0.44 -7.55
CA PHE A 69 9.17 -0.91 -7.67
C PHE A 69 10.12 -1.27 -6.54
N ILE A 70 10.45 -0.29 -5.69
CA ILE A 70 11.28 -0.52 -4.52
C ILE A 70 10.52 -0.21 -3.23
N GLY A 71 9.22 0.09 -3.28
CA GLY A 71 8.44 0.42 -2.08
C GLY A 71 8.74 1.81 -1.49
N HIS A 72 9.22 2.75 -2.31
CA HIS A 72 9.54 4.12 -1.90
C HIS A 72 8.53 5.16 -2.44
N ALA A 73 7.31 4.73 -2.77
CA ALA A 73 6.27 5.63 -3.30
C ALA A 73 4.85 5.16 -2.97
N ILE A 74 3.93 6.11 -2.91
CA ILE A 74 2.49 5.88 -2.84
C ILE A 74 1.75 6.72 -3.88
N ASP A 75 0.61 6.20 -4.35
CA ASP A 75 -0.41 6.98 -5.04
C ASP A 75 -1.65 7.08 -4.17
N MET A 76 -2.18 8.29 -4.03
CA MET A 76 -3.26 8.59 -3.10
C MET A 76 -4.22 9.65 -3.63
N ASN A 77 -5.45 9.59 -3.12
CA ASN A 77 -6.38 10.70 -3.14
C ASN A 77 -6.46 11.28 -1.73
N ILE A 78 -6.98 12.51 -1.60
CA ILE A 78 -7.17 13.14 -0.28
C ILE A 78 -8.66 13.15 0.05
N GLN A 79 -9.03 12.81 1.28
CA GLN A 79 -10.40 12.87 1.75
C GLN A 79 -10.55 13.85 2.91
N ILE A 80 -11.57 14.73 2.82
CA ILE A 80 -12.00 15.63 3.89
C ILE A 80 -13.48 15.36 4.14
N GLY A 81 -13.81 14.87 5.34
CA GLY A 81 -15.16 14.39 5.64
C GLY A 81 -15.60 13.33 4.63
N SER A 82 -16.68 13.59 3.90
CA SER A 82 -17.20 12.71 2.84
C SER A 82 -16.68 13.04 1.44
N THR A 83 -15.89 14.11 1.27
CA THR A 83 -15.43 14.57 -0.04
C THR A 83 -14.07 13.98 -0.39
N LEU A 84 -13.99 13.30 -1.53
CA LEU A 84 -12.76 12.75 -2.08
C LEU A 84 -12.20 13.65 -3.20
N TYR A 85 -10.95 14.06 -3.04
CA TYR A 85 -10.18 14.85 -4.00
C TYR A 85 -9.25 13.90 -4.77
N ASN A 86 -9.70 13.53 -5.97
CA ASN A 86 -8.98 12.62 -6.85
C ASN A 86 -7.95 13.34 -7.74
N SER A 87 -7.31 12.62 -8.66
CA SER A 87 -6.32 13.16 -9.61
C SER A 87 -6.78 14.42 -10.34
N ASN A 88 -8.04 14.50 -10.75
CA ASN A 88 -8.58 15.69 -11.43
C ASN A 88 -8.59 16.91 -10.51
N ALA A 89 -9.02 16.74 -9.26
CA ALA A 89 -9.03 17.83 -8.28
C ALA A 89 -7.61 18.23 -7.88
N LEU A 90 -6.76 17.25 -7.56
CA LEU A 90 -5.38 17.46 -7.14
C LEU A 90 -4.51 18.08 -8.25
N GLY A 91 -4.87 17.87 -9.51
CA GLY A 91 -4.20 18.48 -10.67
C GLY A 91 -4.36 20.00 -10.78
N ASN A 92 -5.27 20.62 -10.02
CA ASN A 92 -5.43 22.08 -10.00
C ASN A 92 -5.20 22.64 -8.59
N PHE A 93 -3.91 22.79 -8.23
CA PHE A 93 -3.47 23.24 -6.90
C PHE A 93 -4.14 24.53 -6.43
N SER A 94 -4.32 25.51 -7.32
CA SER A 94 -4.90 26.81 -6.99
C SER A 94 -6.35 26.71 -6.50
N SER A 95 -7.11 25.74 -7.01
CA SER A 95 -8.51 25.50 -6.61
C SER A 95 -8.68 24.65 -5.35
N LEU A 96 -7.59 24.08 -4.81
CA LEU A 96 -7.66 23.18 -3.68
C LEU A 96 -8.05 23.92 -2.37
N PRO A 97 -8.74 23.23 -1.44
CA PRO A 97 -8.97 23.73 -0.09
C PRO A 97 -7.66 24.11 0.61
N ALA A 98 -7.74 25.07 1.54
CA ALA A 98 -6.57 25.55 2.29
C ALA A 98 -5.81 24.41 3.00
N ALA A 99 -6.54 23.47 3.61
CA ALA A 99 -5.96 22.31 4.29
C ALA A 99 -5.14 21.41 3.35
N ILE A 100 -5.64 21.14 2.14
CA ILE A 100 -4.91 20.35 1.14
C ILE A 100 -3.67 21.10 0.65
N LYS A 101 -3.80 22.41 0.40
CA LYS A 101 -2.67 23.25 -0.01
C LYS A 101 -1.58 23.27 1.05
N ALA A 102 -1.93 23.37 2.32
CA ALA A 102 -0.99 23.31 3.43
C ALA A 102 -0.29 21.95 3.53
N PHE A 103 -1.03 20.84 3.41
CA PHE A 103 -0.45 19.49 3.36
C PHE A 103 0.56 19.32 2.21
N ILE A 104 0.18 19.65 0.98
CA ILE A 104 1.09 19.56 -0.17
C ILE A 104 2.29 20.50 -0.01
N THR A 105 2.10 21.68 0.57
CA THR A 105 3.20 22.61 0.84
C THR A 105 4.17 22.03 1.87
N ALA A 106 3.68 21.32 2.90
CA ALA A 106 4.53 20.61 3.86
C ALA A 106 5.36 19.50 3.18
N ILE A 107 4.75 18.74 2.26
CA ILE A 107 5.46 17.75 1.44
C ILE A 107 6.57 18.41 0.62
N ARG A 108 6.27 19.51 -0.09
CA ARG A 108 7.25 20.25 -0.91
C ARG A 108 8.40 20.84 -0.10
N ASN A 109 8.14 21.23 1.15
CA ASN A 109 9.15 21.82 2.04
C ASN A 109 10.00 20.76 2.76
N HIS A 110 9.60 19.48 2.71
CA HIS A 110 10.36 18.40 3.31
C HIS A 110 11.64 18.14 2.49
N PRO A 111 12.81 17.92 3.11
CA PRO A 111 14.10 17.85 2.40
C PRO A 111 14.25 16.66 1.45
N VAL A 112 13.39 15.64 1.59
CA VAL A 112 13.48 14.37 0.83
C VAL A 112 12.22 14.09 0.02
N LEU A 113 11.05 14.51 0.48
CA LEU A 113 9.79 14.11 -0.15
C LEU A 113 9.51 15.01 -1.35
N ARG A 114 8.81 14.46 -2.33
CA ARG A 114 8.26 15.22 -3.45
C ARG A 114 6.81 14.84 -3.72
N TRP A 115 6.04 15.82 -4.18
CA TRP A 115 4.67 15.63 -4.64
C TRP A 115 4.62 15.60 -6.16
N GLY A 116 3.96 14.61 -6.73
CA GLY A 116 3.95 14.37 -8.17
C GLY A 116 3.20 15.39 -9.00
N GLY A 117 2.37 16.23 -8.40
CA GLY A 117 1.74 17.34 -9.14
C GLY A 117 2.76 18.32 -9.72
N ASP A 118 3.98 18.38 -9.18
CA ASP A 118 5.08 19.19 -9.72
C ASP A 118 5.72 18.57 -10.97
N PHE A 119 5.40 17.31 -11.29
CA PHE A 119 5.89 16.57 -12.46
C PHE A 119 4.80 15.79 -13.20
N GLY A 120 3.54 16.24 -13.10
CA GLY A 120 2.41 15.74 -13.90
C GLY A 120 1.65 14.52 -13.34
N ASP A 121 1.91 14.13 -12.09
CA ASP A 121 1.24 13.01 -11.41
C ASP A 121 0.69 13.44 -10.03
N PRO A 122 -0.46 14.14 -9.97
CA PRO A 122 -0.91 14.82 -8.75
C PRO A 122 -1.35 13.89 -7.61
N VAL A 123 -1.45 12.57 -7.84
CA VAL A 123 -1.76 11.58 -6.80
C VAL A 123 -0.51 11.00 -6.15
N HIS A 124 0.66 11.26 -6.70
CA HIS A 124 1.90 10.59 -6.34
C HIS A 124 2.69 11.31 -5.25
N ILE A 125 3.28 10.55 -4.33
CA ILE A 125 4.30 11.01 -3.36
C ILE A 125 5.41 9.96 -3.27
N ASP A 126 6.67 10.40 -3.32
CA ASP A 126 7.84 9.56 -3.10
C ASP A 126 9.00 10.34 -2.44
N ASP A 127 10.13 9.67 -2.20
CA ASP A 127 11.36 10.24 -1.62
C ASP A 127 12.47 10.56 -2.65
N ASN A 128 12.13 10.54 -3.94
CA ASN A 128 13.02 10.86 -5.06
C ASN A 128 14.25 9.93 -5.21
N LEU A 129 14.26 8.75 -4.57
CA LEU A 129 15.45 7.89 -4.50
C LEU A 129 15.99 7.45 -5.87
N ASN A 130 15.10 7.15 -6.82
CA ASN A 130 15.47 6.83 -8.20
C ASN A 130 16.36 7.87 -8.88
N ASN A 131 16.23 9.15 -8.52
CA ASN A 131 17.00 10.25 -9.10
C ASN A 131 18.22 10.61 -8.23
N THR A 132 18.07 10.64 -6.91
CA THR A 132 19.13 11.09 -5.99
C THR A 132 20.19 10.01 -5.77
N ASN A 133 19.82 8.74 -5.79
CA ASN A 133 20.76 7.61 -5.68
C ASN A 133 20.33 6.41 -6.54
N PRO A 134 20.49 6.50 -7.89
CA PRO A 134 20.14 5.42 -8.82
C PRO A 134 20.85 4.09 -8.52
N SER A 135 22.06 4.14 -7.96
CA SER A 135 22.83 2.96 -7.57
C SER A 135 22.18 2.22 -6.40
N LEU A 136 21.74 2.94 -5.37
CA LEU A 136 21.01 2.35 -4.24
C LEU A 136 19.65 1.80 -4.67
N TRP A 137 18.92 2.52 -5.54
CA TRP A 137 17.68 2.03 -6.13
C TRP A 137 17.88 0.66 -6.79
N LYS A 138 18.94 0.50 -7.60
CA LYS A 138 19.24 -0.77 -8.30
C LYS A 138 19.59 -1.91 -7.33
N GLN A 139 20.21 -1.60 -6.19
CA GLN A 139 20.50 -2.60 -5.16
C GLN A 139 19.23 -3.07 -4.44
N LYS A 140 18.26 -2.18 -4.20
CA LYS A 140 16.99 -2.52 -3.53
C LYS A 140 16.03 -3.32 -4.43
N LEU A 141 15.98 -3.02 -5.74
CA LEU A 141 15.03 -3.62 -6.68
C LEU A 141 14.92 -5.16 -6.58
N PRO A 142 15.98 -5.97 -6.73
CA PRO A 142 15.85 -7.42 -6.70
C PRO A 142 15.37 -7.95 -5.34
N ILE A 143 15.72 -7.28 -4.24
CA ILE A 143 15.34 -7.71 -2.88
C ILE A 143 13.84 -7.46 -2.68
N ILE A 144 13.40 -6.22 -2.91
CA ILE A 144 11.99 -5.84 -2.73
C ILE A 144 11.07 -6.60 -3.68
N GLN A 145 11.50 -6.83 -4.93
CA GLN A 145 10.69 -7.60 -5.88
C GLN A 145 10.62 -9.09 -5.53
N SER A 146 11.70 -9.67 -4.99
CA SER A 146 11.69 -11.04 -4.48
C SER A 146 10.73 -11.18 -3.29
N GLU A 147 10.80 -10.24 -2.33
CA GLU A 147 9.92 -10.24 -1.15
C GLU A 147 8.46 -10.01 -1.53
N LEU A 148 8.17 -9.03 -2.39
CA LEU A 148 6.81 -8.77 -2.87
C LEU A 148 6.24 -9.98 -3.62
N THR A 149 7.04 -10.62 -4.48
CA THR A 149 6.62 -11.83 -5.19
C THR A 149 6.30 -12.96 -4.21
N GLY A 150 7.18 -13.20 -3.23
CA GLY A 150 6.94 -14.19 -2.18
C GLY A 150 5.72 -13.86 -1.31
N LEU A 151 5.43 -12.60 -1.05
CA LEU A 151 4.27 -12.15 -0.26
C LEU A 151 2.95 -12.21 -1.03
N THR A 152 2.96 -12.24 -2.37
CA THR A 152 1.73 -12.10 -3.19
C THR A 152 1.38 -13.32 -4.04
N GLN A 153 2.36 -14.16 -4.43
CA GLN A 153 2.09 -15.30 -5.31
C GLN A 153 1.85 -16.62 -4.55
N PRO A 154 0.85 -17.42 -4.94
CA PRO A 154 0.67 -18.77 -4.41
C PRO A 154 1.88 -19.67 -4.73
N GLY A 155 2.41 -20.39 -3.74
CA GLY A 155 3.37 -21.48 -3.97
C GLY A 155 4.83 -21.08 -4.28
N ILE A 156 5.17 -19.79 -4.31
CA ILE A 156 6.54 -19.30 -4.61
C ILE A 156 7.27 -18.80 -3.35
N ARG A 157 7.11 -19.50 -2.21
CA ARG A 157 7.93 -19.25 -1.02
C ARG A 157 8.92 -20.37 -0.79
N THR A 158 10.20 -20.00 -0.71
CA THR A 158 11.30 -20.80 -0.16
C THR A 158 11.31 -20.81 1.38
N GLY A 159 10.33 -20.15 2.03
CA GLY A 159 10.13 -20.09 3.49
C GLY A 159 8.71 -20.53 3.90
N SER A 160 8.61 -21.19 5.06
CA SER A 160 7.49 -22.02 5.55
C SER A 160 6.25 -21.26 6.05
N GLY A 161 5.90 -20.11 5.48
CA GLY A 161 4.77 -19.30 5.94
C GLY A 161 3.79 -18.94 4.82
N PRO A 162 2.48 -18.82 5.10
CA PRO A 162 1.48 -18.42 4.11
C PRO A 162 1.76 -17.01 3.54
N ARG A 163 1.32 -16.74 2.30
CA ARG A 163 1.44 -15.42 1.68
C ARG A 163 0.51 -14.39 2.36
N LEU A 164 0.81 -13.10 2.26
CA LEU A 164 -0.15 -12.06 2.68
C LEU A 164 -1.32 -12.04 1.70
N LEU A 165 -2.55 -11.87 2.21
CA LEU A 165 -3.73 -11.70 1.35
C LEU A 165 -4.30 -10.31 1.56
N PHE A 166 -4.48 -9.57 0.47
CA PHE A 166 -4.99 -8.21 0.49
C PHE A 166 -5.57 -7.86 -0.89
N LEU A 167 -6.24 -6.71 -0.99
CA LEU A 167 -6.86 -6.28 -2.24
C LEU A 167 -5.80 -5.84 -3.26
N THR A 168 -5.71 -6.56 -4.37
CA THR A 168 -4.84 -6.22 -5.52
C THR A 168 -5.67 -5.95 -6.78
N THR A 169 -5.00 -5.52 -7.86
CA THR A 169 -5.61 -5.43 -9.20
C THR A 169 -4.63 -6.02 -10.22
N PRO A 170 -4.94 -7.15 -10.88
CA PRO A 170 -6.14 -8.00 -10.70
C PRO A 170 -6.24 -8.56 -9.27
N LEU A 171 -7.43 -9.03 -8.87
CA LEU A 171 -7.67 -9.58 -7.52
C LEU A 171 -6.75 -10.77 -7.25
N MET A 172 -6.32 -10.94 -5.99
CA MET A 172 -5.68 -12.18 -5.59
C MET A 172 -6.71 -13.31 -5.63
N GLU A 173 -6.29 -14.49 -6.08
CA GLU A 173 -7.11 -15.70 -6.12
C GLU A 173 -6.37 -16.90 -5.54
N GLY A 174 -7.10 -17.88 -4.99
CA GLY A 174 -6.53 -19.12 -4.46
C GLY A 174 -7.36 -19.81 -3.37
N ASP A 175 -7.00 -21.07 -3.08
CA ASP A 175 -7.64 -21.84 -2.03
C ASP A 175 -7.31 -21.35 -0.61
N ASP A 176 -6.18 -20.65 -0.44
CA ASP A 176 -5.83 -19.97 0.80
C ASP A 176 -6.78 -18.80 1.11
N ILE A 177 -7.21 -18.06 0.10
CA ILE A 177 -8.26 -17.04 0.22
C ILE A 177 -9.59 -17.71 0.55
N LYS A 178 -9.94 -18.78 -0.16
CA LYS A 178 -11.18 -19.53 0.09
C LYS A 178 -11.24 -20.07 1.53
N ALA A 179 -10.12 -20.52 2.08
CA ALA A 179 -10.02 -20.97 3.47
C ALA A 179 -10.30 -19.83 4.46
N VAL A 180 -9.71 -18.65 4.24
CA VAL A 180 -9.97 -17.44 5.03
C VAL A 180 -11.43 -17.02 4.95
N GLN A 181 -11.98 -16.95 3.73
CA GLN A 181 -13.39 -16.60 3.51
C GLN A 181 -14.33 -17.55 4.25
N LYS A 182 -14.08 -18.87 4.21
CA LYS A 182 -14.85 -19.86 4.98
C LYS A 182 -14.77 -19.62 6.50
N LYS A 183 -13.59 -19.29 7.03
CA LYS A 183 -13.41 -18.99 8.45
C LYS A 183 -14.15 -17.72 8.86
N LEU A 184 -14.05 -16.65 8.05
CA LEU A 184 -14.81 -15.42 8.27
C LEU A 184 -16.33 -15.68 8.27
N ILE A 185 -16.84 -16.43 7.30
CA ILE A 185 -18.26 -16.83 7.25
C ILE A 185 -18.65 -17.62 8.50
N SER A 186 -17.82 -18.57 8.94
CA SER A 186 -18.10 -19.37 10.14
C SER A 186 -18.13 -18.56 11.44
N LYS A 187 -17.44 -17.41 11.47
CA LYS A 187 -17.47 -16.43 12.57
C LYS A 187 -18.58 -15.38 12.42
N GLY A 188 -19.41 -15.47 11.38
CA GLY A 188 -20.58 -14.61 11.19
C GLY A 188 -20.35 -13.36 10.32
N PHE A 189 -19.21 -13.23 9.66
CA PHE A 189 -18.94 -12.11 8.76
C PHE A 189 -19.57 -12.33 7.38
N ASP A 190 -20.27 -11.32 6.86
CA ASP A 190 -20.89 -11.34 5.54
C ASP A 190 -19.88 -11.02 4.43
N LEU A 191 -19.77 -11.93 3.46
CA LEU A 191 -18.94 -11.78 2.26
C LEU A 191 -19.79 -11.55 0.98
N GLY A 192 -21.07 -11.24 1.15
CA GLY A 192 -22.01 -11.04 0.07
C GLY A 192 -22.40 -12.34 -0.64
N LYS A 193 -23.07 -12.20 -1.79
CA LYS A 193 -23.73 -13.32 -2.49
C LYS A 193 -22.79 -14.44 -2.94
N ASN A 194 -21.53 -14.13 -3.21
CA ASN A 194 -20.57 -15.11 -3.72
C ASN A 194 -19.96 -15.98 -2.60
N GLY A 195 -20.04 -15.53 -1.34
CA GLY A 195 -19.46 -16.24 -0.20
C GLY A 195 -17.96 -16.49 -0.36
N ALA A 196 -17.54 -17.75 -0.19
CA ALA A 196 -16.14 -18.16 -0.31
C ALA A 196 -15.79 -18.56 -1.76
N ASP A 197 -15.67 -17.57 -2.63
CA ASP A 197 -15.37 -17.73 -4.06
C ASP A 197 -13.87 -17.90 -4.38
N GLY A 198 -13.00 -17.70 -3.40
CA GLY A 198 -11.54 -17.73 -3.55
C GLY A 198 -10.93 -16.45 -4.10
N LEU A 199 -11.70 -15.36 -4.21
CA LEU A 199 -11.25 -14.05 -4.70
C LEU A 199 -11.14 -13.03 -3.57
N PHE A 200 -9.99 -12.36 -3.44
CA PHE A 200 -9.78 -11.32 -2.43
C PHE A 200 -10.36 -9.97 -2.89
N GLY A 201 -11.68 -9.91 -3.04
CA GLY A 201 -12.42 -8.70 -3.43
C GLY A 201 -12.81 -7.79 -2.26
N GLN A 202 -13.54 -6.71 -2.57
CA GLN A 202 -13.96 -5.71 -1.57
C GLN A 202 -14.80 -6.31 -0.43
N ALA A 203 -15.64 -7.32 -0.71
CA ALA A 203 -16.41 -8.00 0.32
C ALA A 203 -15.50 -8.72 1.34
N THR A 204 -14.47 -9.42 0.85
CA THR A 204 -13.44 -10.05 1.69
C THR A 204 -12.68 -9.01 2.51
N VAL A 205 -12.26 -7.90 1.91
CA VAL A 205 -11.58 -6.79 2.62
C VAL A 205 -12.45 -6.27 3.76
N ASN A 206 -13.72 -5.96 3.48
CA ASN A 206 -14.64 -5.43 4.48
C ASN A 206 -14.88 -6.43 5.62
N ALA A 207 -14.93 -7.73 5.31
CA ALA A 207 -15.05 -8.78 6.32
C ALA A 207 -13.77 -8.91 7.17
N VAL A 208 -12.59 -8.84 6.56
CA VAL A 208 -11.30 -8.87 7.28
C VAL A 208 -11.14 -7.66 8.19
N LEU A 209 -11.45 -6.45 7.71
CA LEU A 209 -11.40 -5.23 8.52
C LEU A 209 -12.30 -5.35 9.76
N LYS A 210 -13.57 -5.77 9.57
CA LYS A 210 -14.50 -5.99 10.69
C LYS A 210 -14.02 -7.07 11.65
N PHE A 211 -13.42 -8.13 11.12
CA PHE A 211 -12.88 -9.22 11.93
C PHE A 211 -11.69 -8.75 12.77
N GLN A 212 -10.75 -8.01 12.18
CA GLN A 212 -9.61 -7.44 12.89
C GLN A 212 -10.06 -6.48 13.99
N ASP A 213 -11.01 -5.60 13.69
CA ASP A 213 -11.62 -4.69 14.66
C ASP A 213 -12.31 -5.44 15.82
N GLN A 214 -13.08 -6.49 15.52
CA GLN A 214 -13.79 -7.28 16.53
C GLN A 214 -12.87 -8.12 17.43
N GLU A 215 -11.70 -8.51 16.92
CA GLU A 215 -10.72 -9.35 17.65
C GLU A 215 -9.56 -8.51 18.22
N ASP A 216 -9.70 -7.18 18.26
CA ASP A 216 -8.70 -6.21 18.76
C ASP A 216 -7.31 -6.39 18.08
N LEU A 217 -7.29 -6.76 16.80
CA LEU A 217 -6.07 -6.95 16.02
C LEU A 217 -5.56 -5.63 15.46
N GLU A 218 -4.38 -5.22 15.92
CA GLU A 218 -3.70 -4.04 15.41
C GLU A 218 -2.52 -4.39 14.47
N PRO A 219 -2.45 -3.75 13.29
CA PRO A 219 -3.39 -2.75 12.78
C PRO A 219 -4.65 -3.33 12.10
N VAL A 220 -5.76 -2.59 12.14
CA VAL A 220 -6.97 -2.88 11.34
C VAL A 220 -6.77 -2.43 9.89
N ASP A 221 -6.11 -3.29 9.10
CA ASP A 221 -5.57 -2.94 7.78
C ASP A 221 -6.19 -3.71 6.59
N GLY A 222 -7.06 -4.70 6.87
CA GLY A 222 -7.66 -5.54 5.84
C GLY A 222 -6.69 -6.54 5.21
N ILE A 223 -5.50 -6.71 5.78
CA ILE A 223 -4.49 -7.70 5.37
C ILE A 223 -4.62 -8.97 6.20
N VAL A 224 -4.62 -10.10 5.51
CA VAL A 224 -4.53 -11.41 6.17
C VAL A 224 -3.06 -11.83 6.26
N GLY A 225 -2.41 -11.34 7.30
CA GLY A 225 -1.09 -11.79 7.76
C GLY A 225 -1.17 -12.82 8.88
N ASP A 226 -0.03 -13.12 9.51
CA ASP A 226 0.09 -14.20 10.50
C ASP A 226 -0.85 -14.01 11.69
N LYS A 227 -0.95 -12.80 12.26
CA LYS A 227 -1.87 -12.50 13.37
C LYS A 227 -3.34 -12.75 12.99
N THR A 228 -3.76 -12.30 11.81
CA THR A 228 -5.12 -12.50 11.30
C THR A 228 -5.40 -13.99 11.10
N ARG A 229 -4.42 -14.76 10.60
CA ARG A 229 -4.56 -16.22 10.41
C ARG A 229 -4.65 -16.95 11.73
N GLU A 230 -3.79 -16.61 12.69
CA GLU A 230 -3.81 -17.15 14.04
C GLU A 230 -5.17 -16.95 14.70
N ALA A 231 -5.73 -15.73 14.64
CA ALA A 231 -7.06 -15.42 15.18
C ALA A 231 -8.21 -16.15 14.43
N LEU A 232 -8.03 -16.48 13.15
CA LEU A 232 -8.96 -17.32 12.36
C LEU A 232 -8.76 -18.83 12.61
N GLY A 233 -7.70 -19.23 13.31
CA GLY A 233 -7.26 -20.61 13.49
C GLY A 233 -6.88 -21.26 12.16
N LEU A 234 -5.99 -20.60 11.41
CA LEU A 234 -5.45 -21.02 10.11
C LEU A 234 -3.92 -21.13 10.15
#